data_AF-A6DS77-F1
#
_entry.id   AF-A6DS77-F1
#
_cell.length_a   1.000
_cell.length_b   1.000
_cell.length_c   1.000
_cell.angle_alpha   90.00
_cell.angle_beta   90.00
_cell.angle_gamma   90.00
#
_symmetry.space_group_name_H-M   'P 1'
#
loop_
_entity.id
_entity.type
_entity.pdbx_description
1 polymer ?
#
loop_
_entity_poly.entity_id
_entity_poly.type
_entity_poly.pdbx_seq_one_letter_code
_entity_poly.pdbx_strand_id
1 'polypeptide(L)' 'MARGQVYNSTYGHYWHGLKQDPAGVRCVAFQTSFIRATRFLAGLELHELPKDFPNVEEVKLRSLSELN' A
#
# COMPACT_ATOMS: atom_id res chain seq x y z
N MET A 1 15.72 8.10 25.35
CA MET A 1 14.31 7.68 25.19
C MET A 1 14.11 7.27 23.75
N ALA A 2 13.85 5.99 23.48
CA ALA A 2 13.58 5.51 22.13
C ALA A 2 12.17 5.97 21.70
N ARG A 3 12.09 6.99 20.85
CA ARG A 3 10.84 7.41 20.20
C ARG A 3 10.68 6.64 18.89
N GLY A 4 10.50 5.33 19.00
CA GLY A 4 10.17 4.50 17.85
C GLY A 4 8.78 4.85 17.33
N GLN A 5 8.64 4.98 16.01
CA GLN A 5 7.34 5.08 15.38
C GLN A 5 6.83 3.68 15.05
N VAL A 6 5.51 3.46 15.13
CA VAL A 6 4.88 2.17 14.82
C VAL A 6 3.72 2.41 13.87
N TYR A 7 3.66 1.60 12.82
CA TYR A 7 2.52 1.52 11.90
C TYR A 7 1.96 0.10 11.94
N ASN A 8 0.64 -0.02 12.04
CA ASN A 8 -0.07 -1.30 11.95
C ASN A 8 -1.19 -1.21 10.91
N SER A 9 -1.41 -2.29 10.18
CA SER A 9 -2.48 -2.39 9.20
C SER A 9 -2.98 -3.83 9.14
N THR A 10 -4.28 -3.99 8.91
CA THR A 10 -4.93 -5.29 8.67
C THR A 10 -5.23 -5.52 7.18
N TYR A 11 -4.85 -4.57 6.32
CA TYR A 11 -5.02 -4.66 4.86
C TYR A 11 -3.90 -5.47 4.20
N GLY A 12 -4.11 -5.83 2.93
CA GLY A 12 -3.11 -6.54 2.14
C GLY A 12 -3.05 -8.04 2.39
N HIS A 13 -4.19 -8.64 2.72
CA HIS A 13 -4.28 -10.07 2.96
C HIS A 13 -3.75 -10.88 1.75
N TYR A 14 -2.80 -11.78 2.01
CA TYR A 14 -2.11 -12.59 1.00
C TYR A 14 -1.97 -14.04 1.50
N TRP A 15 -2.25 -15.01 0.63
CA TRP A 15 -2.11 -16.44 0.93
C TRP A 15 -1.12 -17.12 0.01
N HIS A 16 -0.48 -18.16 0.53
CA HIS A 16 0.34 -19.06 -0.28
C HIS A 16 -0.52 -19.79 -1.32
N GLY A 17 0.03 -19.98 -2.53
CA GLY A 17 -0.62 -20.74 -3.62
C GLY A 17 -1.58 -19.92 -4.50
N LEU A 18 -1.69 -18.62 -4.27
CA LEU A 18 -2.43 -17.74 -5.19
C LEU A 18 -1.69 -17.62 -6.52
N LYS A 19 -2.42 -17.78 -7.63
CA LYS A 19 -1.86 -17.65 -8.99
C LYS A 19 -1.55 -16.21 -9.39
N GLN A 20 -2.16 -15.25 -8.69
CA GLN A 20 -2.08 -13.82 -8.94
C GLN A 20 -2.21 -13.08 -7.63
N ASP A 21 -1.66 -11.87 -7.57
CA ASP A 21 -1.78 -11.05 -6.37
C ASP A 21 -3.25 -10.69 -6.08
N PRO A 22 -3.70 -10.83 -4.81
CA PRO A 22 -5.03 -10.44 -4.40
C PRO A 22 -5.34 -8.98 -4.71
N ALA A 23 -6.61 -8.68 -4.97
CA ALA A 23 -7.09 -7.31 -5.15
C ALA A 23 -6.72 -6.40 -3.95
N GLY A 24 -6.74 -6.93 -2.72
CA GLY A 24 -6.34 -6.17 -1.53
C GLY A 24 -4.88 -5.72 -1.53
N VAL A 25 -3.97 -6.55 -2.08
CA VAL A 25 -2.55 -6.21 -2.24
C VAL A 25 -2.32 -5.29 -3.45
N ARG A 26 -3.14 -5.44 -4.49
CA ARG A 26 -3.12 -4.59 -5.69
C ARG A 26 -3.79 -3.23 -5.52
N CYS A 27 -4.53 -3.03 -4.43
CA CYS A 27 -5.25 -1.79 -4.17
C CYS A 27 -4.27 -0.61 -4.08
N VAL A 28 -4.54 0.43 -4.88
CA VAL A 28 -3.68 1.63 -4.95
C VAL A 28 -3.57 2.32 -3.60
N ALA A 29 -4.66 2.40 -2.84
CA ALA A 29 -4.61 2.95 -1.49
C ALA A 29 -3.75 2.12 -0.56
N PHE A 30 -3.87 0.78 -0.57
CA PHE A 30 -3.05 -0.09 0.27
C PHE A 30 -1.56 0.10 -0.02
N GLN A 31 -1.15 0.01 -1.29
CA GLN A 31 0.25 0.17 -1.68
C GLN A 31 0.79 1.55 -1.34
N THR A 32 0.01 2.61 -1.62
CA THR A 32 0.39 3.99 -1.29
C THR A 32 0.56 4.15 0.22
N SER A 33 -0.39 3.68 1.02
CA SER A 33 -0.32 3.76 2.48
C SER A 33 0.85 2.97 3.04
N PHE A 34 1.12 1.77 2.52
CA PHE A 34 2.24 0.94 2.96
C PHE A 34 3.60 1.60 2.70
N ILE A 35 3.79 2.16 1.50
CA ILE A 35 5.02 2.87 1.13
C ILE A 35 5.17 4.15 1.96
N ARG A 36 4.12 4.97 2.08
CA ARG A 36 4.15 6.21 2.87
C ARG A 36 4.41 5.93 4.35
N ALA A 37 3.79 4.90 4.92
CA ALA A 37 4.06 4.48 6.29
C ALA A 37 5.52 4.07 6.46
N THR A 38 6.06 3.27 5.54
CA THR A 38 7.48 2.86 5.58
C THR A 38 8.43 4.06 5.53
N ARG A 39 8.13 5.06 4.69
CA ARG A 39 8.92 6.30 4.61
C ARG A 39 8.81 7.12 5.89
N PHE A 40 7.61 7.25 6.45
CA PHE A 40 7.39 7.91 7.74
C PHE A 40 8.24 7.27 8.84
N LEU A 41 8.17 5.93 8.96
CA LEU A 41 8.96 5.17 9.94
C LEU A 41 10.48 5.32 9.77
N ALA A 42 10.93 5.58 8.54
CA ALA A 42 12.33 5.83 8.22
C ALA A 42 12.75 7.31 8.39
N GLY A 43 11.84 8.19 8.82
CA GLY A 43 12.10 9.64 8.90
C GLY A 43 12.31 10.32 7.55
N LEU A 44 11.75 9.74 6.48
CA LEU A 44 11.84 10.26 5.12
C LEU A 44 10.60 11.07 4.75
N GLU A 45 10.79 12.06 3.88
CA GLU A 45 9.69 12.83 3.30
C GLU A 45 8.67 11.94 2.59
N LEU A 46 7.38 12.25 2.75
CA LEU A 46 6.31 11.51 2.08
C LEU A 46 6.23 11.89 0.61
N HIS A 47 6.03 10.89 -0.24
CA HIS A 47 5.72 11.14 -1.65
C HIS A 47 4.27 11.59 -1.82
N GLU A 48 4.01 12.28 -2.94
CA GLU A 48 2.66 12.71 -3.31
C GLU A 48 1.71 11.52 -3.50
N LEU A 49 0.42 11.77 -3.30
CA LEU A 49 -0.61 10.80 -3.64
C LEU A 49 -0.62 10.59 -5.17
N PRO A 50 -0.74 9.34 -5.63
CA PRO A 50 -0.88 9.09 -7.05
C PRO A 50 -2.19 9.71 -7.57
N LYS A 51 -2.22 10.12 -8.83
CA LYS A 51 -3.41 10.72 -9.47
C LYS A 51 -4.64 9.82 -9.44
N ASP A 52 -4.41 8.51 -9.33
CA ASP A 52 -5.44 7.48 -9.27
C ASP A 52 -5.59 6.90 -7.86
N PHE A 53 -5.25 7.66 -6.82
CA PHE A 53 -5.63 7.28 -5.46
C PHE A 53 -7.17 7.16 -5.39
N PRO A 54 -7.69 6.04 -4.85
CA PRO A 54 -9.13 5.77 -4.88
C PRO A 54 -9.91 6.75 -4.01
N ASN A 55 -11.19 6.89 -4.30
CA ASN A 55 -12.13 7.69 -3.53
C ASN A 55 -13.26 6.79 -2.97
N VAL A 56 -14.27 7.39 -2.35
CA VAL A 56 -15.38 6.65 -1.73
C VAL A 56 -16.27 5.92 -2.74
N GLU A 57 -16.26 6.34 -4.01
CA GLU A 57 -17.09 5.82 -5.08
C GLU A 57 -16.37 4.73 -5.88
N GLU A 58 -15.03 4.79 -5.98
CA GLU A 58 -14.26 3.94 -6.89
C GLU A 58 -12.99 3.36 -6.27
N VAL A 59 -12.86 2.03 -6.38
CA VAL A 59 -11.64 1.27 -6.05
C VAL A 59 -10.70 1.23 -7.25
N LYS A 60 -9.43 1.55 -7.04
CA LYS A 60 -8.37 1.47 -8.06
C LYS A 60 -7.40 0.34 -7.72
N LEU A 61 -7.11 -0.51 -8.70
CA LEU A 61 -6.19 -1.64 -8.59
C LEU A 61 -5.04 -1.50 -9.59
N ARG A 62 -3.80 -1.72 -9.15
CA ARG A 62 -2.64 -1.88 -10.04
C ARG A 62 -2.82 -3.14 -10.89
N SER A 63 -2.36 -3.10 -12.13
CA SER A 63 -2.43 -4.26 -13.03
C SER A 63 -1.38 -5.30 -12.64
N LEU A 64 -1.62 -6.57 -12.99
CA LEU A 64 -0.65 -7.64 -12.75
C LEU A 64 0.58 -7.56 -13.67
N SER A 65 0.49 -6.80 -14.78
CA SER A 65 1.59 -6.57 -15.72
C SER A 65 2.57 -5.50 -15.26
N GLU A 66 2.19 -4.63 -14.33
CA GLU A 66 3.04 -3.54 -13.81
C GLU A 66 3.95 -3.97 -12.64
N LEU A 67 3.88 -5.25 -12.25
CA LEU A 67 4.66 -5.83 -11.14
C LEU A 67 5.76 -6.79 -11.63
N ASN A 68 5.94 -6.91 -12.95
CA ASN A 68 7.01 -7.70 -13.58
C ASN A 68 8.14 -6.79 -14.07
#